data_AF-P82968-F1
#
_entry.id   AF-P82968-F1
#
_cell.length_a   1.000
_cell.length_b   1.000
_cell.length_c   1.000
_cell.angle_alpha   90.00
_cell.angle_beta   90.00
_cell.angle_gamma   90.00
#
_symmetry.space_group_name_H-M   'P 1'
#
loop_
_entity.id
_entity.type
_entity.pdbx_description
1 polymer ?
#
loop_
_entity_poly.entity_id
_entity_poly.type
_entity_poly.pdbx_seq_one_letter_code
_entity_poly.pdbx_strand_id
1 'polypeptide(L)'
;CDLACSLIYAPVCGSDGKTYPSECSMEATACIDEVVITKVHDGPCETKCSAACTKEYNPQCGTDGVTYANPCTLEYAKCKSDGEITFDHAGPCKPKCPTVCTLEYNPQCGTDGRTYGNPCQLKVAECESDGRITLDHPGECDACSLKKVVGPCRGAFRRYYFDSVSGKCEEFVYGGCGGNDNNFKTLDACQKRCMEE
;
A
#
# COMPACT_ATOMS: atom_id res chain seq x y z
N CYS A 1 48.98 -12.73 10.44
CA CYS A 1 48.13 -13.40 11.45
C CYS A 1 48.34 -14.88 11.31
N ASP A 2 48.88 -15.52 12.34
CA ASP A 2 49.26 -16.94 12.29
C ASP A 2 48.63 -17.70 13.47
N LEU A 3 47.31 -17.52 13.64
CA LEU A 3 46.52 -18.24 14.63
C LEU A 3 45.84 -19.45 13.99
N ALA A 4 46.34 -20.65 14.30
CA ALA A 4 45.61 -21.89 14.09
C ALA A 4 44.61 -22.08 15.25
N CYS A 5 43.36 -21.69 15.04
CA CYS A 5 42.32 -21.86 16.06
C CYS A 5 41.86 -23.31 16.15
N SER A 6 41.63 -23.79 17.37
CA SER A 6 40.99 -25.09 17.60
C SER A 6 39.54 -25.06 17.09
N LEU A 7 39.00 -26.23 16.75
CA LEU A 7 37.59 -26.38 16.36
C LEU A 7 36.62 -26.37 17.57
N ILE A 8 37.07 -25.91 18.73
CA ILE A 8 36.23 -25.82 19.92
C ILE A 8 35.25 -24.66 19.71
N TYR A 9 33.96 -24.97 19.71
CA TYR A 9 32.90 -23.97 19.65
C TYR A 9 32.63 -23.41 21.05
N ALA A 10 33.15 -22.21 21.31
CA ALA A 10 32.99 -21.45 22.55
C ALA A 10 32.73 -19.99 22.18
N PRO A 11 31.50 -19.64 21.78
CA PRO A 11 31.23 -18.39 21.09
C PRO A 11 31.48 -17.17 21.96
N VAL A 12 31.89 -16.06 21.35
CA VAL A 12 32.06 -14.76 21.99
C VAL A 12 31.41 -13.66 21.16
N CYS A 13 30.96 -12.59 21.82
CA CYS A 13 30.48 -11.39 21.15
C CYS A 13 31.60 -10.37 21.01
N GLY A 14 31.93 -9.98 19.78
CA GLY A 14 32.91 -8.93 19.50
C GLY A 14 32.31 -7.52 19.65
N SER A 15 33.17 -6.51 19.82
CA SER A 15 32.78 -5.10 19.91
C SER A 15 32.17 -4.54 18.62
N ASP A 16 32.36 -5.23 17.50
CA ASP A 16 31.70 -4.96 16.22
C ASP A 16 30.28 -5.55 16.13
N GLY A 17 29.82 -6.26 17.18
CA GLY A 17 28.51 -6.89 17.24
C GLY A 17 28.42 -8.23 16.49
N LYS A 18 29.55 -8.79 16.03
CA LYS A 18 29.58 -10.14 15.43
C LYS A 18 29.80 -11.22 16.48
N THR A 19 29.16 -12.36 16.24
CA THR A 19 29.41 -13.59 17.01
C THR A 19 30.55 -14.36 16.37
N TYR A 20 31.60 -14.62 17.15
CA TYR A 20 32.74 -15.41 16.72
C TYR A 20 32.67 -16.82 17.33
N PRO A 21 32.99 -17.89 16.58
CA PRO A 21 32.97 -19.27 17.09
C PRO A 21 33.86 -19.52 18.31
N SER A 22 34.93 -18.74 18.48
CA SER A 22 35.84 -18.75 19.62
C SER A 22 36.58 -17.42 19.76
N GLU A 23 37.13 -17.13 20.95
CA GLU A 23 37.97 -15.94 21.18
C GLU A 23 39.19 -15.89 20.24
N CYS A 24 39.83 -17.03 19.98
CA CYS A 24 40.89 -17.16 18.98
C CYS A 24 40.43 -16.70 17.59
N SER A 25 39.24 -17.11 17.14
CA SER A 25 38.72 -16.72 15.83
C SER A 25 38.39 -15.22 15.74
N MET A 26 38.01 -14.60 16.87
CA MET A 26 37.82 -13.15 16.97
C MET A 26 39.16 -12.43 16.83
N GLU A 27 40.20 -12.85 17.57
CA GLU A 27 41.54 -12.28 17.49
C GLU A 27 42.18 -12.47 16.11
N ALA A 28 42.00 -13.65 15.51
CA ALA A 28 42.46 -13.93 14.15
C ALA A 28 41.81 -12.98 13.15
N THR A 29 40.49 -12.75 13.25
CA THR A 29 39.76 -11.80 12.41
C THR A 29 40.24 -10.37 12.63
N ALA A 30 40.34 -9.93 13.89
CA ALA A 30 40.85 -8.61 14.25
C ALA A 30 42.25 -8.33 13.68
N CYS A 31 43.12 -9.33 13.74
CA CYS A 31 44.44 -9.26 13.15
C CYS A 31 44.38 -9.17 11.62
N ILE A 32 43.57 -10.01 10.96
CA ILE A 32 43.49 -10.09 9.49
C ILE A 32 42.93 -8.78 8.91
N ASP A 33 41.88 -8.25 9.55
CA ASP A 33 41.18 -7.05 9.11
C ASP A 33 41.88 -5.76 9.60
N GLU A 34 43.00 -5.87 10.34
CA GLU A 34 43.76 -4.76 10.94
C GLU A 34 42.89 -3.80 11.80
N VAL A 35 41.90 -4.35 12.51
CA VAL A 35 40.97 -3.61 13.39
C VAL A 35 41.06 -4.09 14.83
N VAL A 36 40.68 -3.23 15.77
CA VAL A 36 40.52 -3.60 17.17
C VAL A 36 39.12 -4.14 17.39
N ILE A 37 39.01 -5.45 17.65
CA ILE A 37 37.78 -6.08 18.14
C ILE A 37 38.05 -6.57 19.56
N THR A 38 37.28 -6.06 20.53
CA THR A 38 37.36 -6.51 21.93
C THR A 38 36.18 -7.40 22.26
N LYS A 39 36.39 -8.42 23.10
CA LYS A 39 35.28 -9.24 23.61
C LYS A 39 34.35 -8.39 24.48
N VAL A 40 33.07 -8.34 24.11
CA VAL A 40 32.01 -7.70 24.91
C VAL A 40 31.55 -8.64 26.01
N HIS A 41 31.25 -9.90 25.67
CA HIS A 41 30.90 -10.96 26.62
C HIS A 41 31.11 -12.36 26.02
N ASP A 42 31.17 -13.38 26.88
CA ASP A 42 31.12 -14.77 26.45
C ASP A 42 29.69 -15.13 25.99
N GLY A 43 29.58 -15.97 24.97
CA GLY A 43 28.32 -16.28 24.28
C GLY A 43 28.12 -15.49 22.98
N PRO A 44 27.13 -15.87 22.16
CA PRO A 44 26.77 -15.14 20.94
C PRO A 44 26.27 -13.74 21.29
N CYS A 45 26.48 -12.76 20.41
CA CYS A 45 25.92 -11.43 20.61
C CYS A 45 24.40 -11.49 20.81
N GLU A 46 23.93 -10.90 21.90
CA GLU A 46 22.50 -10.65 22.06
C GLU A 46 22.07 -9.64 20.98
N THR A 47 20.88 -9.84 20.42
CA THR A 47 20.40 -8.90 19.42
C THR A 47 20.16 -7.55 20.10
N LYS A 48 20.74 -6.46 19.56
CA LYS A 48 20.54 -5.09 20.07
C LYS A 48 19.07 -4.64 20.14
N CYS A 49 18.17 -5.40 19.53
CA CYS A 49 16.75 -5.08 19.42
C CYS A 49 15.98 -5.51 20.66
N SER A 50 15.44 -4.55 21.41
CA SER A 50 14.58 -4.83 22.55
C SER A 50 13.19 -5.33 22.11
N ALA A 51 12.86 -6.58 22.41
CA ALA A 51 11.51 -7.12 22.19
C ALA A 51 10.49 -6.72 23.27
N ALA A 52 10.88 -5.87 24.23
CA ALA A 52 10.08 -5.44 25.36
C ALA A 52 9.00 -4.43 24.94
N CYS A 53 7.97 -4.90 24.25
CA CYS A 53 6.84 -4.09 23.83
C CYS A 53 5.61 -4.31 24.71
N THR A 54 4.81 -3.26 24.88
CA THR A 54 3.47 -3.38 25.47
C THR A 54 2.56 -4.17 24.53
N LYS A 55 1.48 -4.75 25.07
CA LYS A 55 0.45 -5.45 24.28
C LYS A 55 -0.67 -4.52 23.80
N GLU A 56 -0.40 -3.21 23.76
CA GLU A 56 -1.34 -2.25 23.19
C GLU A 56 -1.53 -2.51 21.69
N TYR A 57 -2.75 -2.37 21.20
CA TYR A 57 -3.06 -2.46 19.77
C TYR A 57 -3.27 -1.05 19.21
N ASN A 58 -2.21 -0.50 18.61
CA ASN A 58 -2.17 0.78 17.90
C ASN A 58 -1.45 0.55 16.55
N PRO A 59 -2.11 -0.12 15.59
CA PRO A 59 -1.43 -0.76 14.48
C PRO A 59 -0.71 0.23 13.56
N GLN A 60 0.41 -0.21 13.00
CA GLN A 60 1.16 0.52 11.99
C GLN A 60 1.52 -0.41 10.82
N CYS A 61 1.46 0.12 9.60
CA CYS A 61 1.90 -0.60 8.41
C CYS A 61 3.39 -0.34 8.18
N GLY A 62 4.17 -1.41 8.01
CA GLY A 62 5.57 -1.31 7.59
C GLY A 62 5.72 -1.28 6.07
N THR A 63 6.89 -0.83 5.59
CA THR A 63 7.25 -0.84 4.15
C THR A 63 7.33 -2.23 3.54
N ASP A 64 7.41 -3.27 4.37
CA ASP A 64 7.30 -4.69 4.01
C ASP A 64 5.86 -5.16 3.77
N GLY A 65 4.85 -4.31 4.04
CA GLY A 65 3.43 -4.67 3.96
C GLY A 65 2.94 -5.50 5.15
N VAL A 66 3.70 -5.57 6.24
CA VAL A 66 3.30 -6.24 7.49
C VAL A 66 2.62 -5.25 8.42
N THR A 67 1.50 -5.67 9.01
CA THR A 67 0.84 -4.88 10.07
C THR A 67 1.49 -5.19 11.41
N TYR A 68 2.13 -4.20 11.98
CA TYR A 68 2.72 -4.23 13.32
C TYR A 68 1.66 -3.81 14.34
N ALA A 69 1.52 -4.56 15.44
CA ALA A 69 0.47 -4.35 16.42
C ALA A 69 0.54 -2.98 17.09
N ASN A 70 1.76 -2.45 17.24
CA ASN A 70 2.02 -1.12 17.79
C ASN A 70 3.39 -0.56 17.32
N PRO A 71 3.67 0.73 17.55
CA PRO A 71 4.91 1.37 17.10
C PRO A 71 6.18 0.68 17.65
N CYS A 72 6.13 0.11 18.86
CA CYS A 72 7.27 -0.61 19.44
C CYS A 72 7.59 -1.88 18.65
N THR A 73 6.56 -2.66 18.26
CA THR A 73 6.78 -3.87 17.46
C THR A 73 7.32 -3.58 16.06
N LEU A 74 6.97 -2.42 15.47
CA LEU A 74 7.57 -1.95 14.22
C LEU A 74 9.04 -1.57 14.41
N GLU A 75 9.38 -0.82 15.47
CA GLU A 75 10.77 -0.43 15.75
C GLU A 75 11.66 -1.65 16.03
N TYR A 76 11.12 -2.66 16.73
CA TYR A 76 11.80 -3.94 16.90
C TYR A 76 12.09 -4.62 15.56
N ALA A 77 11.11 -4.66 14.64
CA ALA A 77 11.30 -5.24 13.32
C ALA A 77 12.26 -4.43 12.43
N LYS A 78 12.22 -3.10 12.50
CA LYS A 78 13.21 -2.21 11.90
C LYS A 78 14.62 -2.52 12.38
N CYS A 79 14.82 -2.67 13.69
CA CYS A 79 16.11 -3.05 14.23
C CYS A 79 16.55 -4.45 13.76
N LYS A 80 15.64 -5.43 13.71
CA LYS A 80 15.95 -6.79 13.24
C LYS A 80 16.28 -6.87 11.75
N SER A 81 15.80 -5.92 10.97
CA SER A 81 16.06 -5.80 9.54
C SER A 81 17.18 -4.79 9.22
N ASP A 82 18.00 -4.42 10.21
CA ASP A 82 19.08 -3.43 10.05
C ASP A 82 18.63 -2.10 9.41
N GLY A 83 17.38 -1.71 9.69
CA GLY A 83 16.76 -0.49 9.19
C GLY A 83 16.00 -0.61 7.87
N GLU A 84 15.96 -1.77 7.22
CA GLU A 84 15.24 -1.96 5.94
C GLU A 84 13.72 -1.77 6.08
N ILE A 85 13.14 -2.30 7.16
CA ILE A 85 11.71 -2.15 7.44
C ILE A 85 11.48 -0.80 8.11
N THR A 86 10.68 0.05 7.49
CA THR A 86 10.34 1.38 8.02
C THR A 86 8.83 1.58 8.06
N PHE A 87 8.38 2.68 8.66
CA PHE A 87 6.97 3.03 8.73
C PHE A 87 6.44 3.46 7.35
N ASP A 88 5.35 2.83 6.90
CA ASP A 88 4.62 3.20 5.68
C ASP A 88 3.45 4.15 6.02
N HIS A 89 2.49 3.70 6.84
CA HIS A 89 1.39 4.55 7.30
C HIS A 89 0.78 4.06 8.63
N ALA A 90 -0.02 4.93 9.28
CA ALA A 90 -0.74 4.58 10.50
C ALA A 90 -1.92 3.64 10.18
N GLY A 91 -2.19 2.71 11.08
CA GLY A 91 -3.21 1.67 10.90
C GLY A 91 -2.68 0.38 10.27
N PRO A 92 -3.54 -0.64 10.12
CA PRO A 92 -3.20 -1.88 9.44
C PRO A 92 -2.87 -1.66 7.96
N CYS A 93 -1.96 -2.47 7.41
CA CYS A 93 -1.69 -2.47 5.98
C CYS A 93 -2.94 -2.83 5.18
N LYS A 94 -3.14 -2.13 4.07
CA LYS A 94 -4.14 -2.50 3.07
C LYS A 94 -3.55 -3.53 2.09
N PRO A 95 -4.37 -4.44 1.53
CA PRO A 95 -3.89 -5.31 0.46
C PRO A 95 -3.43 -4.47 -0.73
N LYS A 96 -2.32 -4.87 -1.36
CA LYS A 96 -1.88 -4.25 -2.62
C LYS A 96 -2.90 -4.58 -3.71
N CYS A 97 -3.46 -3.56 -4.36
CA CYS A 97 -4.41 -3.74 -5.44
C CYS A 97 -3.70 -4.14 -6.75
N PRO A 98 -4.34 -4.91 -7.64
CA PRO A 98 -3.81 -5.15 -8.97
C PRO A 98 -3.57 -3.82 -9.68
N THR A 99 -2.41 -3.63 -10.31
CA THR A 99 -2.09 -2.40 -11.07
C THR A 99 -2.06 -2.63 -12.57
N VAL A 100 -2.19 -3.89 -13.00
CA VAL A 100 -2.13 -4.29 -14.41
C VAL A 100 -3.42 -4.99 -14.75
N CYS A 101 -4.11 -4.47 -15.76
CA CYS A 101 -5.26 -5.09 -16.37
C CYS A 101 -5.02 -5.28 -17.87
N THR A 102 -5.75 -6.22 -18.47
CA THR A 102 -5.83 -6.31 -19.93
C THR A 102 -6.52 -5.06 -20.49
N LEU A 103 -6.28 -4.77 -21.77
CA LEU A 103 -7.00 -3.74 -22.52
C LEU A 103 -8.29 -4.28 -23.17
N GLU A 104 -8.72 -5.47 -22.77
CA GLU A 104 -10.00 -6.02 -23.20
C GLU A 104 -11.13 -5.09 -22.74
N TYR A 105 -12.08 -4.85 -23.63
CA TYR A 105 -13.28 -4.07 -23.33
C TYR A 105 -14.46 -5.03 -23.11
N ASN A 106 -14.78 -5.26 -21.84
CA ASN A 106 -15.87 -6.10 -21.33
C ASN A 106 -16.52 -5.36 -20.15
N PRO A 107 -17.27 -4.28 -20.42
CA PRO A 107 -17.59 -3.25 -19.43
C PRO A 107 -18.35 -3.78 -18.22
N GLN A 108 -18.13 -3.17 -17.06
CA GLN A 108 -18.76 -3.50 -15.80
C GLN A 108 -19.26 -2.21 -15.14
N CYS A 109 -20.54 -2.13 -14.80
CA CYS A 109 -21.08 -0.99 -14.09
C CYS A 109 -20.81 -1.17 -12.59
N GLY A 110 -20.13 -0.21 -11.98
CA GLY A 110 -19.90 -0.18 -10.53
C GLY A 110 -21.07 0.43 -9.77
N THR A 111 -21.16 0.14 -8.47
CA THR A 111 -22.14 0.74 -7.55
C THR A 111 -21.95 2.25 -7.33
N ASP A 112 -20.84 2.80 -7.80
CA ASP A 112 -20.59 4.24 -7.89
C ASP A 112 -21.16 4.89 -9.16
N GLY A 113 -21.83 4.11 -10.02
CA GLY A 113 -22.40 4.55 -11.28
C GLY A 113 -21.34 4.87 -12.35
N ARG A 114 -20.15 4.24 -12.26
CA ARG A 114 -19.09 4.37 -13.25
C ARG A 114 -18.91 3.07 -14.03
N THR A 115 -18.72 3.20 -15.34
CA THR A 115 -18.38 2.06 -16.20
C THR A 115 -16.87 1.80 -16.14
N TYR A 116 -16.52 0.61 -15.67
CA TYR A 116 -15.17 0.08 -15.71
C TYR A 116 -14.99 -0.74 -16.98
N GLY A 117 -13.88 -0.58 -17.70
CA GLY A 117 -13.71 -1.17 -19.02
C GLY A 117 -13.67 -2.70 -19.03
N ASN A 118 -13.32 -3.33 -17.92
CA ASN A 118 -13.34 -4.79 -17.76
C ASN A 118 -13.42 -5.22 -16.28
N PRO A 119 -13.69 -6.52 -15.99
CA PRO A 119 -13.72 -7.03 -14.61
C PRO A 119 -12.46 -6.78 -13.80
N CYS A 120 -11.29 -6.74 -14.43
CA CYS A 120 -10.05 -6.40 -13.73
C CYS A 120 -10.07 -4.95 -13.26
N GLN A 121 -10.42 -3.99 -14.13
CA GLN A 121 -10.50 -2.57 -13.77
C GLN A 121 -11.51 -2.31 -12.64
N LEU A 122 -12.66 -2.99 -12.65
CA LEU A 122 -13.61 -2.91 -11.53
C LEU A 122 -13.01 -3.46 -10.22
N LYS A 123 -12.30 -4.59 -10.28
CA LYS A 123 -11.65 -5.18 -9.10
C LYS A 123 -10.55 -4.27 -8.52
N VAL A 124 -9.85 -3.52 -9.37
CA VAL A 124 -8.90 -2.49 -8.91
C VAL A 124 -9.66 -1.43 -8.11
N ALA A 125 -10.75 -0.89 -8.66
CA ALA A 125 -11.55 0.12 -7.98
C ALA A 125 -12.22 -0.39 -6.69
N GLU A 126 -12.69 -1.64 -6.68
CA GLU A 126 -13.18 -2.32 -5.46
C GLU A 126 -12.10 -2.35 -4.39
N CYS A 127 -10.88 -2.78 -4.73
CA CYS A 127 -9.77 -2.82 -3.80
C CYS A 127 -9.36 -1.43 -3.30
N GLU A 128 -9.18 -0.45 -4.21
CA GLU A 128 -8.76 0.91 -3.87
C GLU A 128 -9.80 1.65 -3.01
N SER A 129 -11.08 1.29 -3.13
CA SER A 129 -12.18 1.85 -2.35
C SER A 129 -12.43 1.14 -1.01
N ASP A 130 -11.57 0.17 -0.62
CA ASP A 130 -11.76 -0.72 0.51
C ASP A 130 -13.09 -1.52 0.44
N GLY A 131 -13.44 -2.00 -0.76
CA GLY A 131 -14.65 -2.79 -1.02
C GLY A 131 -15.95 -1.99 -1.10
N ARG A 132 -15.89 -0.65 -1.12
CA ARG A 132 -17.09 0.20 -1.22
C ARG A 132 -17.69 0.20 -2.63
N ILE A 133 -16.84 0.13 -3.64
CA ILE A 133 -17.25 0.00 -5.05
C ILE A 133 -17.32 -1.48 -5.36
N THR A 134 -18.48 -1.95 -5.79
CA THR A 134 -18.70 -3.34 -6.19
C THR A 134 -19.38 -3.37 -7.55
N LEU A 135 -19.50 -4.55 -8.15
CA LEU A 135 -20.31 -4.71 -9.36
C LEU A 135 -21.77 -4.39 -9.04
N ASP A 136 -22.37 -3.47 -9.80
CA ASP A 136 -23.81 -3.25 -9.83
C ASP A 136 -24.45 -4.22 -10.84
N HIS A 137 -23.98 -4.19 -12.09
CA HIS A 137 -24.33 -5.17 -13.12
C HIS A 137 -23.27 -5.27 -14.23
N PRO A 138 -23.23 -6.39 -14.98
CA PRO A 138 -22.41 -6.48 -16.20
C PRO A 138 -22.87 -5.47 -17.27
N GLY A 139 -21.92 -4.96 -18.06
CA GLY A 139 -22.17 -3.96 -19.09
C GLY A 139 -21.80 -2.53 -18.67
N GLU A 140 -22.06 -1.56 -19.55
CA GLU A 140 -21.94 -0.14 -19.21
C GLU A 140 -23.05 0.29 -18.25
N CYS A 141 -22.78 1.27 -17.40
CA CYS A 141 -23.83 1.94 -16.64
C CYS A 141 -24.77 2.71 -17.57
N ASP A 142 -26.06 2.72 -17.23
CA ASP A 142 -27.01 3.64 -17.84
C ASP A 142 -26.79 5.07 -17.29
N ALA A 143 -25.87 5.80 -17.93
CA ALA A 143 -25.55 7.17 -17.60
C ALA A 143 -26.80 8.07 -17.51
N CYS A 144 -27.82 7.82 -18.33
CA CYS A 144 -28.99 8.67 -18.44
C CYS A 144 -29.97 8.46 -17.28
N SER A 145 -29.88 7.33 -16.58
CA SER A 145 -30.69 7.07 -15.37
C SER A 145 -30.02 7.50 -14.07
N LEU A 146 -28.74 7.85 -14.10
CA LEU A 146 -27.99 8.24 -12.89
C LEU A 146 -28.26 9.71 -12.51
N LYS A 147 -28.13 10.05 -11.23
CA LYS A 147 -28.17 11.44 -10.77
C LYS A 147 -26.85 12.15 -11.08
N LYS A 148 -26.87 13.47 -11.29
CA LYS A 148 -25.63 14.27 -11.27
C LYS A 148 -24.88 14.14 -9.94
N VAL A 149 -23.56 14.04 -10.01
CA VAL A 149 -22.67 14.04 -8.84
C VAL A 149 -21.58 15.10 -9.00
N VAL A 150 -21.60 16.10 -8.12
CA VAL A 150 -20.57 17.16 -8.06
C VAL A 150 -19.21 16.58 -7.66
N GLY A 151 -19.21 15.63 -6.71
CA GLY A 151 -18.00 15.03 -6.17
C GLY A 151 -17.27 15.89 -5.13
N PRO A 152 -16.24 15.36 -4.46
CA PRO A 152 -15.61 16.01 -3.30
C PRO A 152 -14.52 17.04 -3.65
N CYS A 153 -14.03 17.05 -4.90
CA CYS A 153 -13.02 18.00 -5.32
C CYS A 153 -13.60 19.42 -5.45
N ARG A 154 -12.74 20.44 -5.25
CA ARG A 154 -13.13 21.86 -5.21
C ARG A 154 -12.89 22.61 -6.54
N GLY A 155 -12.85 21.89 -7.65
CA GLY A 155 -12.86 22.50 -8.98
C GLY A 155 -14.25 23.00 -9.35
N ALA A 156 -14.32 23.80 -10.41
CA ALA A 156 -15.59 24.31 -10.96
C ALA A 156 -15.62 24.05 -12.46
N PHE A 157 -15.83 22.80 -12.84
CA PHE A 157 -15.86 22.39 -14.23
C PHE A 157 -17.31 22.38 -14.73
N ARG A 158 -17.61 23.19 -15.74
CA ARG A 158 -18.88 23.12 -16.47
C ARG A 158 -19.04 21.74 -17.09
N ARG A 159 -20.14 21.07 -16.76
CA ARG A 159 -20.52 19.75 -17.29
C ARG A 159 -22.02 19.71 -17.55
N TYR A 160 -22.45 18.70 -18.27
CA TYR A 160 -23.85 18.44 -18.57
C TYR A 160 -24.25 17.07 -18.05
N TYR A 161 -25.50 16.93 -17.61
CA TYR A 161 -26.07 15.67 -17.18
C TYR A 161 -27.50 15.57 -17.72
N PHE A 162 -27.97 14.36 -17.99
CA PHE A 162 -29.37 14.14 -18.32
C PHE A 162 -30.20 14.08 -17.05
N ASP A 163 -31.23 14.92 -16.98
CA ASP A 163 -32.23 14.89 -15.91
C ASP A 163 -33.45 14.11 -16.38
N SER A 164 -33.68 12.94 -15.78
CA SER A 164 -34.80 12.07 -16.12
C SER A 164 -36.17 12.66 -15.72
N VAL A 165 -36.21 13.67 -14.85
CA VAL A 165 -37.45 14.35 -14.47
C VAL A 165 -37.88 15.35 -15.54
N SER A 166 -36.97 16.21 -15.99
CA SER A 166 -37.25 17.16 -17.07
C SER A 166 -37.14 16.58 -18.48
N GLY A 167 -36.52 15.40 -18.62
CA GLY A 167 -36.24 14.76 -19.91
C GLY A 167 -35.22 15.53 -20.76
N LYS A 168 -34.31 16.28 -20.13
CA LYS A 168 -33.38 17.20 -20.80
C LYS A 168 -31.97 17.07 -20.24
N CYS A 169 -31.01 17.42 -21.08
CA CYS A 169 -29.65 17.67 -20.64
C CYS A 169 -29.52 19.07 -20.03
N GLU A 170 -29.10 19.12 -18.78
CA GLU A 170 -28.93 20.35 -18.01
C GLU A 170 -27.46 20.56 -17.64
N GLU A 171 -27.07 21.82 -17.43
CA GLU A 171 -25.74 22.18 -16.97
C GLU A 171 -25.61 21.97 -15.45
N PHE A 172 -24.44 21.52 -15.00
CA PHE A 172 -24.06 21.52 -13.59
C PHE A 172 -22.56 21.77 -13.41
N VAL A 173 -22.17 22.07 -12.16
CA VAL A 173 -20.76 22.29 -11.79
C VAL A 173 -20.19 21.00 -11.22
N TYR A 174 -19.24 20.40 -11.92
CA TYR A 174 -18.48 19.24 -11.45
C TYR A 174 -17.23 19.68 -10.70
N GLY A 175 -16.99 19.06 -9.54
CA GLY A 175 -15.85 19.32 -8.67
C GLY A 175 -14.50 18.86 -9.22
N GLY A 176 -14.50 17.93 -10.19
CA GLY A 176 -13.29 17.45 -10.86
C GLY A 176 -12.90 16.00 -10.53
N CYS A 177 -13.40 15.43 -9.43
CA CYS A 177 -13.21 14.01 -9.07
C CYS A 177 -14.49 13.42 -8.46
N GLY A 178 -14.61 12.08 -8.44
CA GLY A 178 -15.68 11.37 -7.73
C GLY A 178 -17.10 11.53 -8.32
N GLY A 179 -17.23 11.88 -9.60
CA GLY A 179 -18.51 11.85 -10.31
C GLY A 179 -19.00 10.43 -10.65
N ASN A 180 -20.02 10.33 -11.47
CA ASN A 180 -20.47 9.10 -12.13
C ASN A 180 -20.55 9.32 -13.65
N ASP A 181 -21.10 8.37 -14.41
CA ASP A 181 -21.14 8.45 -15.87
C ASP A 181 -22.11 9.50 -16.42
N ASN A 182 -23.06 10.01 -15.62
CA ASN A 182 -23.93 11.14 -16.01
C ASN A 182 -23.19 12.49 -15.91
N ASN A 183 -22.09 12.60 -16.64
CA ASN A 183 -21.16 13.71 -16.56
C ASN A 183 -20.47 13.97 -17.91
N PHE A 184 -21.15 14.71 -18.77
CA PHE A 184 -20.73 15.00 -20.13
C PHE A 184 -19.98 16.34 -20.23
N LYS A 185 -18.97 16.40 -21.10
CA LYS A 185 -18.17 17.62 -21.32
C LYS A 185 -18.93 18.70 -22.10
N THR A 186 -19.86 18.30 -22.97
CA THR A 186 -20.63 19.19 -23.84
C THR A 186 -22.11 18.82 -23.80
N LEU A 187 -22.99 19.79 -24.09
CA LEU A 187 -24.43 19.58 -24.19
C LEU A 187 -24.76 18.54 -25.28
N ASP A 188 -24.14 18.69 -26.45
CA ASP A 188 -24.27 17.78 -27.60
C ASP A 188 -23.96 16.32 -27.22
N ALA A 189 -22.87 16.07 -26.49
CA ALA A 189 -22.51 14.72 -26.07
C ALA A 189 -23.56 14.10 -25.12
N CYS A 190 -24.16 14.91 -24.24
CA CYS A 190 -25.25 14.46 -23.37
C CYS A 190 -26.50 14.13 -24.18
N GLN A 191 -26.91 15.02 -25.09
CA GLN A 191 -28.10 14.84 -25.90
C GLN A 191 -27.97 13.61 -26.80
N LYS A 192 -26.83 13.47 -27.47
CA LYS A 192 -26.53 12.31 -28.31
C LYS A 192 -26.58 10.99 -27.54
N ARG A 193 -26.09 10.95 -26.30
CA ARG A 193 -26.10 9.73 -25.49
C ARG A 193 -27.48 9.42 -24.90
N CYS A 194 -28.24 10.42 -24.49
CA CYS A 194 -29.45 10.22 -23.67
C CYS A 194 -30.78 10.55 -24.35
N MET A 195 -30.76 11.11 -25.56
CA MET A 195 -31.96 11.59 -26.26
C MET A 195 -32.04 11.13 -27.72
N GLU A 196 -30.99 10.50 -28.27
CA GLU A 196 -30.95 9.99 -29.65
C GLU A 196 -31.00 8.45 -29.73
N GLU A 197 -31.18 7.76 -28.60
CA GLU A 197 -31.45 6.31 -28.54
C GLU A 197 -32.94 6.03 -28.31
#